data_AF-J2VW76-F1
#
_entry.id   AF-J2VW76-F1
#
_cell.length_a   1.000
_cell.length_b   1.000
_cell.length_c   1.000
_cell.angle_alpha   90.00
_cell.angle_beta   90.00
_cell.angle_gamma   90.00
#
_symmetry.space_group_name_H-M   'P 1'
#
loop_
_entity.id
_entity.type
_entity.pdbx_description
1 polymer ?
#
loop_
_entity_poly.entity_id
_entity_poly.type
_entity_poly.pdbx_seq_one_letter_code
_entity_poly.pdbx_strand_id
1 'polypeptide(L)'
;MIEWLDSKNIEAIAACVTIVGFFVIGYQIRLSRIASAHAALASQSVELRDCMERLGDHQRNNDAVKWNDDVIHLVNLLELTCAVIYDGMAKGAAGEFLMDSVVDVTEIMERNPDVLEVIREATENAHVYAYLYRFVLRHKFELKNLRVALSYVNDKPPVRMGASQRPWLSPQKY
;
A
#
# COMPACT_ATOMS: atom_id res chain seq x y z
N MET A 1 4.76 -11.24 -61.63
CA MET A 1 5.47 -11.98 -60.55
C MET A 1 4.90 -11.58 -59.17
N ILE A 2 3.57 -11.54 -59.03
CA ILE A 2 2.85 -11.32 -57.76
C ILE A 2 1.55 -12.14 -57.83
N GLU A 3 1.63 -13.39 -58.31
CA GLU A 3 0.47 -14.25 -58.54
C GLU A 3 0.53 -15.55 -57.71
N TRP A 4 1.43 -15.59 -56.72
CA TRP A 4 1.74 -16.80 -55.94
C TRP A 4 1.49 -16.70 -54.43
N LEU A 5 0.90 -15.60 -53.96
CA LEU A 5 0.39 -15.54 -52.59
C LEU A 5 -1.03 -16.12 -52.60
N ASP A 6 -1.09 -17.46 -52.53
CA ASP A 6 -2.32 -18.21 -52.30
C ASP A 6 -3.03 -17.60 -51.08
N SER A 7 -4.31 -17.26 -51.23
CA SER A 7 -5.14 -16.56 -50.23
C SER A 7 -5.02 -17.14 -48.81
N LYS A 8 -4.87 -18.47 -48.72
CA LYS A 8 -4.67 -19.20 -47.46
C LYS A 8 -3.36 -18.85 -46.73
N ASN A 9 -2.29 -18.57 -47.47
CA ASN A 9 -1.02 -18.15 -46.89
C ASN A 9 -1.13 -16.74 -46.31
N ILE A 10 -1.91 -15.85 -46.95
CA ILE A 10 -2.16 -14.50 -46.42
C ILE A 10 -2.95 -14.58 -45.11
N GLU A 11 -4.00 -15.42 -45.04
CA GLU A 11 -4.79 -15.61 -43.81
C GLU A 11 -3.95 -16.20 -42.67
N ALA A 12 -3.09 -17.19 -42.96
CA ALA A 12 -2.19 -17.78 -41.97
C ALA A 12 -1.17 -16.75 -41.45
N ILE A 13 -0.58 -15.93 -42.34
CA ILE A 13 0.33 -14.86 -41.94
C ILE A 13 -0.40 -13.81 -41.10
N ALA A 14 -1.62 -13.40 -41.50
CA ALA A 14 -2.42 -12.45 -40.75
C ALA A 14 -2.78 -12.97 -39.34
N ALA A 15 -3.13 -14.26 -39.22
CA ALA A 15 -3.38 -14.90 -37.94
C ALA A 15 -2.12 -14.90 -37.04
N CYS A 16 -0.96 -15.25 -37.60
CA CYS A 16 0.32 -15.21 -36.88
C CYS A 16 0.67 -13.79 -36.39
N VAL A 17 0.54 -12.78 -37.26
CA VAL A 17 0.77 -11.37 -36.91
C VAL A 17 -0.17 -10.92 -35.79
N THR A 18 -1.44 -11.33 -35.85
CA THR A 18 -2.44 -11.00 -34.82
C THR A 18 -2.09 -11.61 -33.47
N ILE A 19 -1.67 -12.88 -33.44
CA ILE A 19 -1.24 -13.57 -32.22
C ILE A 19 -0.04 -12.86 -31.60
N VAL A 20 0.99 -12.56 -32.40
CA VAL A 20 2.17 -11.82 -31.93
C VAL A 20 1.77 -10.44 -31.41
N GLY A 21 0.85 -9.74 -32.10
CA GLY A 21 0.30 -8.47 -31.65
C GLY A 21 -0.33 -8.56 -30.26
N PHE A 22 -1.14 -9.58 -30.00
CA PHE A 22 -1.72 -9.81 -28.67
C PHE A 22 -0.65 -10.08 -27.60
N PHE A 23 0.41 -10.82 -27.92
CA PHE A 23 1.52 -11.03 -27.00
C PHE A 23 2.25 -9.72 -26.66
N VAL A 24 2.52 -8.86 -27.65
CA VAL A 24 3.17 -7.56 -27.43
C VAL A 24 2.29 -6.65 -26.58
N ILE A 25 1.00 -6.56 -26.86
CA ILE A 25 0.05 -5.77 -26.07
C ILE A 25 -0.01 -6.30 -24.63
N GLY A 26 -0.13 -7.63 -24.45
CA GLY A 26 -0.14 -8.25 -23.13
C GLY A 26 1.16 -7.97 -22.35
N TYR A 27 2.30 -8.02 -23.03
CA TYR A 27 3.60 -7.69 -22.46
C TYR A 27 3.70 -6.22 -22.06
N GLN A 28 3.25 -5.28 -22.90
CA GLN A 28 3.23 -3.86 -22.60
C GLN A 28 2.31 -3.52 -21.42
N ILE A 29 1.12 -4.12 -21.34
CA ILE A 29 0.20 -3.96 -20.20
C ILE A 29 0.91 -4.42 -18.91
N ARG A 30 1.61 -5.55 -18.96
CA ARG A 30 2.36 -6.06 -17.80
C ARG A 30 3.48 -5.09 -17.39
N LEU A 31 4.27 -4.60 -18.34
CA LEU A 31 5.33 -3.62 -18.05
C LEU A 31 4.75 -2.31 -17.50
N SER A 32 3.67 -1.81 -18.08
CA SER A 32 2.99 -0.59 -17.62
C SER A 32 2.48 -0.74 -16.19
N ARG A 33 1.89 -1.89 -15.84
CA ARG A 33 1.47 -2.19 -14.46
C ARG A 33 2.64 -2.21 -13.48
N ILE A 34 3.79 -2.76 -13.87
CA ILE A 34 4.99 -2.78 -13.04
C ILE A 34 5.53 -1.36 -12.86
N ALA A 35 5.60 -0.57 -13.94
CA ALA A 35 6.05 0.82 -13.87
C ALA A 35 5.12 1.68 -13.01
N SER A 36 3.80 1.53 -13.15
CA SER A 36 2.83 2.24 -12.29
C SER A 36 2.93 1.82 -10.83
N ALA A 37 3.19 0.53 -10.58
CA ALA A 37 3.43 0.04 -9.22
C ALA A 37 4.69 0.68 -8.64
N HIS A 38 5.81 0.69 -9.37
CA HIS A 38 7.04 1.35 -8.91
C HIS A 38 6.86 2.85 -8.66
N ALA A 39 6.12 3.56 -9.52
CA ALA A 39 5.83 4.97 -9.31
C ALA A 39 4.97 5.20 -8.05
N ALA A 40 3.96 4.35 -7.82
CA ALA A 40 3.15 4.40 -6.60
C ALA A 40 3.98 4.10 -5.35
N LEU A 41 4.86 3.09 -5.40
CA LEU A 41 5.77 2.73 -4.32
C LEU A 41 6.75 3.86 -4.00
N ALA A 42 7.35 4.48 -5.02
CA ALA A 42 8.24 5.63 -4.84
C ALA A 42 7.49 6.81 -4.21
N SER A 43 6.28 7.12 -4.69
CA SER A 43 5.44 8.16 -4.11
C SER A 43 5.09 7.88 -2.65
N GLN A 44 4.79 6.62 -2.29
CA GLN A 44 4.53 6.22 -0.91
C GLN A 44 5.77 6.37 -0.03
N SER A 45 6.96 5.99 -0.53
CA SER A 45 8.20 6.15 0.24
C SER A 45 8.55 7.60 0.53
N VAL A 46 8.29 8.51 -0.43
CA VAL A 46 8.49 9.95 -0.24
C VAL A 46 7.50 10.48 0.79
N GLU A 47 6.22 10.15 0.65
CA GLU A 47 5.18 10.61 1.58
C GLU A 47 5.40 10.08 3.01
N LEU A 48 5.85 8.83 3.18
CA LEU A 48 6.23 8.28 4.48
C LEU A 48 7.36 9.09 5.12
N ARG A 49 8.41 9.39 4.35
CA ARG A 49 9.54 10.18 4.82
C ARG A 49 9.10 11.59 5.20
N ASP A 50 8.35 12.27 4.34
CA ASP A 50 7.86 13.62 4.59
C ASP A 50 6.96 13.67 5.83
N CYS A 51 6.12 12.66 6.03
CA CYS A 51 5.30 12.53 7.23
C CYS A 51 6.15 12.37 8.51
N MET A 52 7.22 11.55 8.46
CA MET A 52 8.13 11.38 9.58
C MET A 52 8.91 12.67 9.90
N GLU A 53 9.33 13.42 8.86
CA GLU A 53 9.96 14.73 9.03
C GLU A 53 9.00 15.74 9.70
N ARG A 54 7.74 15.82 9.24
CA ARG A 54 6.70 16.66 9.85
C ARG A 54 6.41 16.29 11.30
N LEU A 55 6.34 15.01 11.62
CA LEU A 55 6.18 14.54 13.01
C LEU A 55 7.31 15.03 13.91
N GLY A 56 8.56 14.94 13.43
CA GLY A 56 9.72 15.47 14.16
C GLY A 56 9.65 16.98 14.38
N ASP A 57 9.17 17.74 13.38
CA ASP A 57 8.98 19.19 13.50
C ASP A 57 7.87 19.56 14.49
N HIS A 58 6.70 18.92 14.40
CA HIS A 58 5.59 19.18 15.32
C HIS A 58 5.93 18.78 16.76
N GLN A 59 6.69 17.70 16.95
CA GLN A 59 7.20 17.31 18.27
C GLN A 59 8.17 18.36 18.83
N ARG A 60 9.11 18.88 18.02
CA ARG A 60 10.05 19.93 18.43
C ARG A 60 9.36 21.24 18.78
N ASN A 61 8.28 21.57 18.07
CA ASN A 61 7.51 22.79 18.26
C ASN A 61 6.42 22.66 19.33
N ASN A 62 6.26 21.48 19.94
CA ASN A 62 5.24 21.17 20.94
C ASN A 62 3.79 21.41 20.44
N ASP A 63 3.55 21.18 19.14
CA ASP A 63 2.24 21.31 18.50
C ASP A 63 1.49 19.96 18.53
N ALA A 64 0.91 19.64 19.68
CA ALA A 64 0.30 18.33 19.94
C ALA A 64 -0.86 17.99 18.99
N VAL A 65 -1.62 19.00 18.55
CA VAL A 65 -2.78 18.77 17.65
C VAL A 65 -2.29 18.29 16.28
N LYS A 66 -1.35 19.03 15.68
CA LYS A 66 -0.79 18.62 14.37
C LYS A 66 0.03 17.35 14.45
N TRP A 67 0.71 17.13 15.57
CA TRP A 67 1.43 15.89 15.81
C TRP A 67 0.48 14.68 15.78
N ASN A 68 -0.66 14.76 16.49
CA ASN A 68 -1.68 13.71 16.47
C ASN A 68 -2.24 13.49 15.05
N ASP A 69 -2.55 14.57 14.32
CA ASP A 69 -3.06 14.48 12.95
C ASP A 69 -2.05 13.77 12.02
N ASP A 70 -0.76 14.10 12.12
CA ASP A 70 0.29 13.44 11.34
C ASP A 70 0.51 11.98 11.77
N VAL A 71 0.32 11.62 13.04
CA VAL A 71 0.40 10.21 13.48
C VAL A 71 -0.72 9.40 12.82
N ILE A 72 -1.94 9.94 12.80
CA ILE A 72 -3.09 9.30 12.15
C ILE A 72 -2.83 9.17 10.64
N HIS A 73 -2.30 10.21 10.01
CA HIS A 73 -1.90 10.19 8.59
C HIS A 73 -0.84 9.11 8.33
N LEU A 74 0.19 9.01 9.17
CA LEU A 74 1.23 7.98 9.08
C LEU A 74 0.64 6.58 9.12
N VAL A 75 -0.28 6.31 10.06
CA VAL A 75 -0.88 4.98 10.20
C VAL A 75 -1.78 4.66 9.00
N ASN A 76 -2.48 5.66 8.44
CA ASN A 76 -3.24 5.51 7.20
C ASN A 76 -2.34 5.21 5.99
N LEU A 77 -1.18 5.86 5.90
CA LEU A 77 -0.19 5.58 4.86
C LEU A 77 0.35 4.16 4.99
N LEU A 78 0.65 3.71 6.21
CA LEU A 78 1.12 2.35 6.48
C LEU A 78 0.05 1.32 6.13
N GLU A 79 -1.21 1.56 6.48
CA GLU A 79 -2.33 0.69 6.10
C GLU A 79 -2.44 0.53 4.58
N LEU A 80 -2.38 1.64 3.84
CA LEU A 80 -2.40 1.63 2.39
C LEU A 80 -1.18 0.90 1.81
N THR A 81 0.00 1.14 2.37
CA THR A 81 1.26 0.53 1.95
C THR A 81 1.21 -0.99 2.17
N CYS A 82 0.75 -1.44 3.34
CA CYS A 82 0.52 -2.85 3.63
C CYS A 82 -0.50 -3.47 2.65
N ALA A 83 -1.57 -2.76 2.31
CA ALA A 83 -2.56 -3.24 1.33
C ALA A 83 -1.92 -3.46 -0.05
N VAL A 84 -1.08 -2.53 -0.53
CA VAL A 84 -0.35 -2.65 -1.80
C VAL A 84 0.62 -3.84 -1.79
N ILE A 85 1.29 -4.07 -0.67
CA ILE A 85 2.15 -5.25 -0.48
C ILE A 85 1.33 -6.54 -0.56
N TYR A 86 0.18 -6.59 0.13
CA TYR A 86 -0.71 -7.75 0.13
C TYR A 86 -1.31 -8.06 -1.25
N ASP A 87 -1.60 -7.03 -2.06
CA ASP A 87 -2.07 -7.19 -3.44
C ASP A 87 -0.97 -7.70 -4.39
N GLY A 88 0.27 -7.86 -3.89
CA GLY A 88 1.38 -8.42 -4.65
C GLY A 88 1.91 -7.49 -5.73
N MET A 89 1.61 -6.18 -5.62
CA MET A 89 2.14 -5.14 -6.50
C MET A 89 3.59 -4.77 -6.15
N ALA A 90 3.99 -5.00 -4.90
CA ALA A 90 5.36 -4.83 -4.41
C ALA A 90 6.16 -6.14 -4.56
N LYS A 91 6.74 -6.40 -5.74
CA LYS A 91 7.62 -7.57 -5.98
C LYS A 91 9.01 -7.14 -6.45
N GLY A 92 10.01 -7.97 -6.17
CA GLY A 92 11.41 -7.70 -6.48
C GLY A 92 12.02 -6.65 -5.54
N ALA A 93 13.20 -6.13 -5.90
CA ALA A 93 13.99 -5.26 -5.03
C ALA A 93 13.24 -4.01 -4.53
N ALA A 94 12.39 -3.40 -5.35
CA ALA A 94 11.59 -2.24 -4.93
C ALA A 94 10.53 -2.62 -3.87
N GLY A 95 9.96 -3.83 -3.98
CA GLY A 95 9.01 -4.34 -3.00
C GLY A 95 9.68 -4.74 -1.68
N GLU A 96 10.89 -5.32 -1.76
CA GLU A 96 11.72 -5.61 -0.58
C GLU A 96 12.08 -4.32 0.16
N PHE A 97 12.56 -3.29 -0.56
CA PHE A 97 12.85 -1.98 0.03
C PHE A 97 11.64 -1.34 0.72
N LEU A 98 10.45 -1.42 0.10
CA LEU A 98 9.23 -0.92 0.73
C LEU A 98 8.90 -1.72 2.00
N MET A 99 9.05 -3.04 1.95
CA MET A 99 8.81 -3.90 3.11
C MET A 99 9.71 -3.50 4.27
N ASP A 100 11.01 -3.34 4.02
CA ASP A 100 11.99 -2.93 5.03
C ASP A 100 11.64 -1.54 5.58
N SER A 101 11.23 -0.61 4.72
CA SER A 101 10.79 0.73 5.14
C SER A 101 9.56 0.68 6.06
N VAL A 102 8.58 -0.19 5.75
CA VAL A 102 7.40 -0.38 6.61
C VAL A 102 7.83 -0.97 7.95
N VAL A 103 8.72 -1.96 7.97
CA VAL A 103 9.27 -2.53 9.21
C VAL A 103 9.93 -1.44 10.04
N ASP A 104 10.87 -0.69 9.46
CA ASP A 104 11.61 0.37 10.16
C ASP A 104 10.69 1.42 10.77
N VAL A 105 9.69 1.90 10.02
CA VAL A 105 8.72 2.87 10.53
C VAL A 105 7.88 2.26 11.67
N THR A 106 7.42 1.02 11.52
CA THR A 106 6.65 0.35 12.58
C THR A 106 7.47 0.10 13.85
N GLU A 107 8.76 -0.20 13.73
CA GLU A 107 9.67 -0.31 14.87
C GLU A 107 9.86 1.02 15.59
N ILE A 108 9.97 2.13 14.83
CA ILE A 108 10.07 3.47 15.42
C ILE A 108 8.79 3.79 16.20
N MET A 109 7.63 3.52 15.61
CA MET A 109 6.33 3.72 16.27
C MET A 109 6.20 2.88 17.53
N GLU A 110 6.67 1.62 17.50
CA GLU A 110 6.63 0.73 18.66
C GLU A 110 7.45 1.22 19.85
N ARG A 111 8.55 1.94 19.58
CA ARG A 111 9.40 2.51 20.62
C ARG A 111 8.85 3.81 21.22
N ASN A 112 7.81 4.40 20.60
CA ASN A 112 7.22 5.65 21.04
C ASN A 112 5.85 5.42 21.73
N PRO A 113 5.75 5.53 23.07
CA PRO A 113 4.51 5.26 23.80
C PRO A 113 3.38 6.24 23.44
N ASP A 114 3.71 7.49 23.11
CA ASP A 114 2.71 8.51 22.74
C ASP A 114 2.03 8.13 21.42
N VAL A 115 2.81 7.59 20.47
CA VAL A 115 2.28 7.10 19.18
C VAL A 115 1.35 5.91 19.39
N LEU A 116 1.74 4.98 20.26
CA LEU A 116 0.92 3.81 20.58
C LEU A 116 -0.43 4.22 21.21
N GLU A 117 -0.43 5.26 22.04
CA GLU A 117 -1.66 5.77 22.65
C GLU A 117 -2.60 6.39 21.61
N VAL A 118 -2.08 7.24 20.72
CA VAL A 118 -2.88 7.79 19.61
C VAL A 118 -3.47 6.70 18.73
N ILE A 119 -2.70 5.65 18.44
CA ILE A 119 -3.20 4.49 17.67
C ILE A 119 -4.29 3.75 18.44
N ARG A 120 -4.12 3.57 19.75
CA ARG A 120 -5.11 2.92 20.61
C ARG A 120 -6.43 3.69 20.59
N GLU A 121 -6.39 5.02 20.68
CA GLU A 121 -7.57 5.88 20.58
C GLU A 121 -8.20 5.80 19.17
N ALA A 122 -7.38 5.84 18.11
CA ALA A 122 -7.87 5.77 16.73
C ALA A 122 -8.53 4.42 16.38
N THR A 123 -8.07 3.33 17.00
CA THR A 123 -8.56 1.96 16.77
C THR A 123 -9.89 1.63 17.43
N GLU A 124 -10.42 2.49 18.31
CA GLU A 124 -11.77 2.32 18.89
C GLU A 124 -12.87 2.35 17.81
N ASN A 125 -12.57 2.87 16.62
CA ASN A 125 -13.39 2.71 15.42
C ASN A 125 -13.11 1.33 14.79
N ALA A 126 -14.09 0.42 14.87
CA ALA A 126 -13.95 -1.04 14.72
C ALA A 126 -13.38 -1.62 13.40
N HIS A 127 -12.84 -0.82 12.49
CA HIS A 127 -12.37 -1.29 11.18
C HIS A 127 -11.13 -0.57 10.63
N VAL A 128 -10.45 0.22 11.45
CA VAL A 128 -9.28 0.95 11.00
C VAL A 128 -8.05 0.04 11.11
N TYR A 129 -7.20 0.01 10.07
CA TYR A 129 -5.88 -0.65 10.08
C TYR A 129 -5.83 -2.19 9.94
N ALA A 130 -6.72 -2.79 9.13
CA ALA A 130 -6.79 -4.23 8.94
C ALA A 130 -5.54 -4.84 8.26
N TYR A 131 -4.96 -4.16 7.28
CA TYR A 131 -3.78 -4.64 6.56
C TYR A 131 -2.51 -4.46 7.39
N LEU A 132 -2.39 -3.35 8.11
CA LEU A 132 -1.32 -3.09 9.06
C LEU A 132 -1.35 -4.11 10.20
N TYR A 133 -2.53 -4.43 10.74
CA TYR A 133 -2.64 -5.49 11.74
C TYR A 133 -2.17 -6.85 11.21
N ARG A 134 -2.57 -7.23 9.99
CA ARG A 134 -2.11 -8.47 9.35
C ARG A 134 -0.61 -8.48 9.12
N PHE A 135 -0.05 -7.34 8.73
CA PHE A 135 1.39 -7.14 8.58
C PHE A 135 2.12 -7.38 9.90
N VAL A 136 1.66 -6.72 10.97
CA VAL A 136 2.21 -6.88 12.33
C VAL A 136 2.10 -8.33 12.83
N LEU A 137 1.01 -9.05 12.52
CA LEU A 137 0.88 -10.47 12.85
C LEU A 137 1.93 -11.35 12.17
N ARG A 138 2.34 -11.00 10.95
CA ARG A 138 3.41 -11.70 10.22
C ARG A 138 4.78 -11.47 10.87
N HIS A 139 4.98 -10.28 11.45
CA HIS A 139 6.21 -9.84 12.14
C HIS A 139 6.10 -9.88 13.67
N LYS A 140 5.23 -10.75 14.21
CA LYS A 140 4.81 -10.77 15.63
C LYS A 140 5.92 -10.86 16.69
N PHE A 141 7.13 -11.27 16.32
CA PHE A 141 8.27 -11.36 17.23
C PHE A 141 9.03 -10.03 17.34
N GLU A 142 9.05 -9.26 16.27
CA GLU A 142 9.68 -7.93 16.18
C GLU A 142 8.70 -6.85 16.68
N LEU A 143 7.41 -7.00 16.35
CA LEU A 143 6.38 -5.95 16.54
C LEU A 143 5.37 -6.23 17.67
N LYS A 144 5.84 -6.39 18.91
CA LYS A 144 5.01 -6.86 20.04
C LYS A 144 4.04 -5.79 20.59
N ASN A 145 4.49 -4.58 20.88
CA ASN A 145 3.65 -3.55 21.50
C ASN A 145 2.69 -2.95 20.47
N LEU A 146 3.12 -2.80 19.22
CA LEU A 146 2.25 -2.38 18.13
C LEU A 146 1.13 -3.40 17.89
N ARG A 147 1.43 -4.71 18.01
CA ARG A 147 0.40 -5.74 17.98
C ARG A 147 -0.64 -5.56 19.08
N VAL A 148 -0.22 -5.21 20.29
CA VAL A 148 -1.14 -4.96 21.42
C VAL A 148 -2.00 -3.73 21.14
N ALA A 149 -1.39 -2.62 20.70
CA ALA A 149 -2.13 -1.40 20.35
C ALA A 149 -3.19 -1.67 19.25
N LEU A 150 -2.85 -2.47 18.24
CA LEU A 150 -3.78 -2.83 17.15
C LEU A 150 -4.73 -4.00 17.50
N SER A 151 -4.51 -4.72 18.61
CA SER A 151 -5.30 -5.92 18.95
C SER A 151 -6.74 -5.62 19.38
N TYR A 152 -7.02 -4.38 19.79
CA TYR A 152 -8.38 -3.92 20.10
C TYR A 152 -9.32 -3.95 18.89
N VAL A 153 -8.79 -4.08 17.67
CA VAL A 153 -9.55 -4.11 16.41
C VAL A 153 -10.18 -5.48 16.11
N ASN A 154 -9.73 -6.59 16.73
CA ASN A 154 -9.86 -7.91 16.09
C ASN A 154 -10.27 -9.09 17.01
N ASP A 155 -11.38 -8.96 17.74
CA ASP A 155 -12.11 -10.15 18.22
C ASP A 155 -12.87 -10.86 17.08
N LYS A 156 -13.01 -10.23 15.90
CA LYS A 156 -13.64 -10.82 14.70
C LYS A 156 -12.91 -10.36 13.44
N PRO A 157 -12.58 -11.26 12.50
CA PRO A 157 -11.91 -10.90 11.26
C PRO A 157 -12.71 -9.84 10.49
N PRO A 158 -12.06 -8.90 9.79
CA PRO A 158 -12.76 -7.83 9.10
C PRO A 158 -13.70 -8.42 8.06
N VAL A 159 -15.00 -8.22 8.26
CA VAL A 159 -16.00 -8.35 7.19
C VAL A 159 -15.51 -7.42 6.08
N ARG A 160 -15.38 -7.92 4.84
CA ARG A 160 -14.99 -7.08 3.70
C ARG A 160 -15.99 -5.92 3.61
N MET A 161 -15.62 -4.75 4.13
CA MET A 161 -16.43 -3.55 3.97
C MET A 161 -16.30 -3.11 2.52
N GLY A 162 -17.45 -2.97 1.85
CA GLY A 162 -17.52 -2.34 0.54
C GLY A 162 -16.95 -0.93 0.59
N ALA A 163 -16.43 -0.42 -0.52
CA ALA A 163 -15.83 0.91 -0.61
C ALA A 163 -16.77 2.03 -0.10
N SER A 164 -18.10 1.81 -0.16
CA SER A 164 -19.14 2.72 0.35
C SER A 164 -19.22 2.82 1.88
N GLN A 165 -18.55 1.95 2.63
CA GLN A 165 -18.58 1.92 4.10
C GLN A 165 -17.31 2.49 4.73
N ARG A 166 -16.44 3.11 3.94
CA ARG A 166 -15.20 3.74 4.40
C ARG A 166 -15.41 5.26 4.47
N PRO A 167 -15.83 5.83 5.62
CA PRO A 167 -16.17 7.25 5.74
C PRO A 167 -15.00 8.21 5.44
N TRP A 168 -13.76 7.73 5.45
CA TRP A 168 -12.57 8.49 5.06
C TRP A 168 -12.30 8.51 3.54
N LEU A 169 -13.00 7.70 2.74
CA LEU A 169 -12.95 7.75 1.27
C LEU A 169 -14.04 8.63 0.65
N SER A 170 -15.04 9.07 1.44
CA SER A 170 -15.97 10.08 0.94
C SER A 170 -15.26 11.43 0.93
N PRO A 171 -15.20 12.13 -0.22
CA PRO A 171 -14.73 13.51 -0.24
C PRO A 171 -15.57 14.29 0.77
N GLN A 172 -14.93 14.90 1.76
CA GLN A 172 -15.61 15.89 2.57
C GLN A 172 -16.14 16.94 1.60
N LYS A 173 -17.47 17.01 1.46
CA LYS A 173 -18.12 18.08 0.72
C LYS A 173 -17.88 19.36 1.51
N TYR A 174 -16.80 20.07 1.17
CA TYR A 174 -16.65 21.49 1.47
C TYR A 174 -17.60 22.29 0.58
#